data_AF-A0A1Q8AUZ9-F1
#
_entry.id   AF-A0A1Q8AUZ9-F1
#
_cell.length_a   1.000
_cell.length_b   1.000
_cell.length_c   1.000
_cell.angle_alpha   90.00
_cell.angle_beta   90.00
_cell.angle_gamma   90.00
#
_symmetry.space_group_name_H-M   'P 1'
#
loop_
_entity.id
_entity.type
_entity.pdbx_description
1 polymer ?
#
loop_
_entity_poly.entity_id
_entity_poly.type
_entity_poly.pdbx_seq_one_letter_code
_entity_poly.pdbx_strand_id
1 'polypeptide(L)'
;MTSPLQTQTEDFAGSRLATSAQPPSATLVVPPNPVFINIKRSPLEALKALGYTESEARFLYIVATHSGYFVARQFLAFTCGHWGKRTTTFWDKLYTKKHGRTEYFPKSGKVYHLFSRKLYRQIGRENLRNRREHEIEYIQRRIGILDFVLSHPQCEYLETEPEKVSYFCDQLKIPIHFLPAKIYYGQKTSQPTVRYFVDKFPMFRGSNVSSPLPVVKFTYLQGPEASLTEFVHHLETQRTIRFRCDNSSRV
;
A
#
# COMPACT_ATOMS: atom_id res chain seq x y z
N MET A 1 -41.99 37.79 -51.54
CA MET A 1 -41.68 39.03 -50.81
C MET A 1 -42.70 39.18 -49.69
N THR A 2 -42.22 39.44 -48.46
CA THR A 2 -42.95 39.98 -47.29
C THR A 2 -44.11 39.18 -46.66
N SER A 3 -43.86 38.75 -45.40
CA SER A 3 -44.75 38.14 -44.37
C SER A 3 -45.94 39.05 -43.96
N PRO A 4 -46.96 38.64 -43.16
CA PRO A 4 -46.80 38.21 -41.74
C PRO A 4 -47.85 37.25 -41.11
N LEU A 5 -47.54 36.84 -39.86
CA LEU A 5 -48.33 36.32 -38.71
C LEU A 5 -49.82 35.91 -38.83
N GLN A 6 -50.11 34.70 -38.33
CA GLN A 6 -51.27 34.27 -37.50
C GLN A 6 -50.89 32.90 -36.87
N THR A 7 -50.61 32.75 -35.57
CA THR A 7 -51.46 32.65 -34.36
C THR A 7 -52.40 31.44 -34.31
N GLN A 8 -52.08 30.49 -33.42
CA GLN A 8 -52.95 29.68 -32.53
C GLN A 8 -51.98 28.77 -31.72
N THR A 9 -51.68 29.03 -30.44
CA THR A 9 -52.49 28.92 -29.22
C THR A 9 -52.99 27.49 -28.98
N GLU A 10 -52.25 26.73 -28.19
CA GLU A 10 -52.84 25.83 -27.20
C GLU A 10 -52.12 26.02 -25.87
N ASP A 11 -52.83 26.64 -24.94
CA ASP A 11 -52.56 26.66 -23.52
C ASP A 11 -52.75 25.27 -22.94
N PHE A 12 -51.76 24.75 -22.19
CA PHE A 12 -52.03 23.81 -21.12
C PHE A 12 -51.21 24.14 -19.88
N ALA A 13 -51.95 24.65 -18.90
CA ALA A 13 -51.87 24.40 -17.46
C ALA A 13 -50.49 24.45 -16.79
N GLY A 14 -50.31 25.48 -15.98
CA GLY A 14 -49.18 25.62 -15.09
C GLY A 14 -49.11 24.55 -13.99
N SER A 15 -47.90 24.34 -13.49
CA SER A 15 -47.65 24.12 -12.07
C SER A 15 -46.17 24.38 -11.80
N ARG A 16 -45.87 25.53 -11.18
CA ARG A 16 -44.61 25.76 -10.49
C ARG A 16 -44.69 25.02 -9.17
N LEU A 17 -43.92 23.96 -8.98
CA LEU A 17 -43.48 23.55 -7.65
C LEU A 17 -42.01 23.17 -7.66
N ALA A 18 -41.32 23.76 -6.68
CA ALA A 18 -39.90 23.75 -6.47
C ALA A 18 -39.30 22.35 -6.41
N THR A 19 -38.15 22.19 -7.07
CA THR A 19 -37.25 21.06 -6.94
C THR A 19 -36.71 20.99 -5.52
N SER A 20 -37.38 20.23 -4.65
CA SER A 20 -36.87 19.82 -3.35
C SER A 20 -36.01 18.56 -3.52
N ALA A 21 -34.76 18.74 -3.95
CA ALA A 21 -33.75 17.71 -3.82
C ALA A 21 -33.11 17.82 -2.42
N GLN A 22 -33.62 17.03 -1.47
CA GLN A 22 -32.93 16.78 -0.20
C GLN A 22 -31.56 16.14 -0.49
N PRO A 23 -30.44 16.70 -0.02
CA PRO A 23 -29.18 15.97 -0.01
C PRO A 23 -29.25 14.89 1.08
N PRO A 24 -28.80 13.65 0.83
CA PRO A 24 -28.60 12.70 1.91
C PRO A 24 -27.51 13.24 2.83
N SER A 25 -27.92 13.67 4.03
CA SER A 25 -27.05 13.86 5.18
C SER A 25 -26.46 12.51 5.58
N ALA A 26 -25.37 12.14 4.94
CA ALA A 26 -24.42 11.19 5.49
C ALA A 26 -23.29 12.01 6.11
N THR A 27 -23.52 12.52 7.32
CA THR A 27 -22.43 12.90 8.21
C THR A 27 -21.62 11.63 8.43
N LEU A 28 -20.53 11.47 7.67
CA LEU A 28 -19.48 10.50 7.95
C LEU A 28 -18.90 10.90 9.30
N VAL A 29 -19.46 10.30 10.36
CA VAL A 29 -18.83 10.23 11.67
C VAL A 29 -17.49 9.55 11.43
N VAL A 30 -16.41 10.33 11.39
CA VAL A 30 -15.05 9.81 11.34
C VAL A 30 -14.81 9.08 12.67
N PRO A 31 -14.68 7.75 12.68
CA PRO A 31 -14.44 7.04 13.93
C PRO A 31 -13.07 7.43 14.49
N PRO A 32 -12.94 7.55 15.82
CA PRO A 32 -11.64 7.77 16.45
C PRO A 32 -10.78 6.51 16.25
N ASN A 33 -9.83 6.60 15.32
CA ASN A 33 -8.64 5.76 15.16
C ASN A 33 -8.80 4.23 15.35
N PRO A 34 -9.13 3.46 14.30
CA PRO A 34 -9.01 2.00 14.30
C PRO A 34 -7.76 1.55 13.51
N VAL A 35 -6.56 2.03 13.85
CA VAL A 35 -5.34 1.54 13.18
C VAL A 35 -4.93 0.22 13.80
N PHE A 36 -5.31 -0.89 13.16
CA PHE A 36 -4.75 -2.20 13.53
C PHE A 36 -4.06 -2.90 12.37
N ILE A 37 -3.06 -2.23 11.79
CA ILE A 37 -1.90 -2.99 11.34
C ILE A 37 -1.27 -3.51 12.63
N ASN A 38 -1.23 -4.83 12.79
CA ASN A 38 -0.71 -5.49 13.98
C ASN A 38 0.83 -5.37 14.04
N ILE A 39 1.32 -4.19 14.39
CA ILE A 39 2.73 -3.92 14.56
C ILE A 39 3.14 -4.35 15.97
N LYS A 40 4.15 -5.22 16.06
CA LYS A 40 4.73 -5.63 17.34
C LYS A 40 5.19 -4.39 18.14
N ARG A 41 5.02 -4.41 19.47
CA ARG A 41 5.39 -3.28 20.34
C ARG A 41 6.89 -2.94 20.26
N SER A 42 7.76 -3.94 20.13
CA SER A 42 9.21 -3.71 20.14
C SER A 42 9.73 -2.81 19.01
N PRO A 43 9.38 -3.02 17.71
CA PRO A 43 9.70 -2.05 16.65
C PRO A 43 9.19 -0.63 16.91
N LEU A 44 7.99 -0.48 17.49
CA LEU A 44 7.42 0.84 17.76
C LEU A 44 8.19 1.57 18.85
N GLU A 45 8.50 0.90 19.96
CA GLU A 45 9.31 1.49 21.03
C GLU A 45 10.73 1.82 20.54
N ALA A 46 11.32 0.99 19.69
CA ALA A 46 12.63 1.26 19.09
C ALA A 46 12.61 2.51 18.19
N LEU A 47 11.55 2.72 17.42
CA LEU A 47 11.36 3.94 16.63
C LEU A 47 11.06 5.16 17.53
N LYS A 48 10.30 4.99 18.61
CA LYS A 48 10.04 6.06 19.58
C LYS A 48 11.31 6.51 20.31
N ALA A 49 12.20 5.57 20.63
CA ALA A 49 13.52 5.87 21.18
C ALA A 49 14.41 6.68 20.21
N LEU A 50 14.12 6.65 18.90
CA LEU A 50 14.72 7.57 17.94
C LEU A 50 14.10 8.97 17.98
N GLY A 51 13.18 9.28 18.90
CA GLY A 51 12.52 10.57 19.09
C GLY A 51 11.32 10.81 18.17
N TYR A 52 10.66 9.75 17.72
CA TYR A 52 9.38 9.82 16.99
C TYR A 52 8.21 9.64 17.95
N THR A 53 7.09 10.32 17.68
CA THR A 53 5.82 10.07 18.38
C THR A 53 5.26 8.71 17.98
N GLU A 54 4.30 8.17 18.74
CA GLU A 54 3.63 6.90 18.42
C GLU A 54 3.08 6.87 16.99
N SER A 55 2.36 7.91 16.55
CA SER A 55 1.80 7.99 15.20
C SER A 55 2.91 8.03 14.13
N GLU A 56 3.99 8.76 14.37
CA GLU A 56 5.12 8.84 13.44
C GLU A 56 5.87 7.50 13.37
N ALA A 57 6.08 6.82 14.50
CA ALA A 57 6.71 5.51 14.57
C ALA A 57 5.90 4.46 13.78
N ARG A 58 4.57 4.45 13.95
CA ARG A 58 3.68 3.57 13.18
C ARG A 58 3.77 3.86 11.69
N PHE A 59 3.68 5.14 11.28
CA PHE A 59 3.81 5.52 9.88
C PHE A 59 5.16 5.08 9.29
N LEU A 60 6.26 5.36 9.98
CA LEU A 60 7.61 5.01 9.53
C LEU A 60 7.82 3.49 9.44
N TYR A 61 7.23 2.72 10.35
CA TYR A 61 7.24 1.26 10.26
C TYR A 61 6.56 0.78 8.98
N ILE A 62 5.36 1.30 8.69
CA ILE A 62 4.59 0.93 7.49
C ILE A 62 5.35 1.32 6.22
N VAL A 63 5.88 2.55 6.17
CA VAL A 63 6.69 3.02 5.03
C VAL A 63 7.90 2.13 4.82
N ALA A 64 8.72 1.89 5.85
CA ALA A 64 9.94 1.09 5.75
C ALA A 64 9.64 -0.34 5.24
N THR A 65 8.51 -0.89 5.67
CA THR A 65 8.08 -2.25 5.35
C THR A 65 7.53 -2.36 3.93
N HIS A 66 6.59 -1.49 3.56
CA HIS A 66 5.76 -1.69 2.37
C HIS A 66 6.15 -0.84 1.19
N SER A 67 6.98 0.20 1.37
CA SER A 67 7.26 1.13 0.29
C SER A 67 8.74 1.51 0.19
N GLY A 68 9.29 2.05 1.28
CA GLY A 68 10.56 2.80 1.28
C GLY A 68 10.39 4.26 0.89
N TYR A 69 9.27 4.61 0.24
CA TYR A 69 8.97 5.94 -0.23
C TYR A 69 7.61 6.38 0.30
N PHE A 70 7.39 7.69 0.41
CA PHE A 70 6.09 8.23 0.72
C PHE A 70 5.97 9.66 0.19
N VAL A 71 4.75 10.17 0.13
CA VAL A 71 4.46 11.57 -0.16
C VAL A 71 3.76 12.24 1.02
N ALA A 72 3.73 13.58 1.04
CA ALA A 72 3.16 14.32 2.15
C ALA A 72 1.68 13.98 2.42
N ARG A 73 0.86 13.78 1.37
CA ARG A 73 -0.57 13.47 1.54
C ARG A 73 -0.79 12.20 2.37
N GLN A 74 0.07 11.20 2.22
CA GLN A 74 -0.05 9.91 2.91
C GLN A 74 0.20 10.06 4.41
N PHE A 75 1.22 10.82 4.78
CA PHE A 75 1.50 11.12 6.19
C PHE A 75 0.38 11.96 6.82
N LEU A 76 -0.09 12.99 6.12
CA LEU A 76 -1.15 13.86 6.62
C LEU A 76 -2.47 13.10 6.80
N ALA A 77 -2.86 12.30 5.82
CA ALA A 77 -4.02 11.42 5.91
C ALA A 77 -3.88 10.42 7.07
N PHE A 78 -2.72 9.78 7.21
CA PHE A 78 -2.48 8.80 8.28
C PHE A 78 -2.52 9.41 9.68
N THR A 79 -2.01 10.64 9.84
CA THR A 79 -1.97 11.32 11.15
C THR A 79 -3.21 12.16 11.43
N CYS A 80 -4.21 12.13 10.53
CA CYS A 80 -5.37 13.03 10.53
C CYS A 80 -4.97 14.51 10.71
N GLY A 81 -3.83 14.90 10.13
CA GLY A 81 -3.21 16.20 10.35
C GLY A 81 -3.37 17.14 9.17
N HIS A 82 -3.37 18.44 9.46
CA HIS A 82 -3.13 19.50 8.47
C HIS A 82 -1.64 19.88 8.46
N TRP A 83 -1.22 20.56 7.39
CA TRP A 83 0.09 21.21 7.38
C TRP A 83 0.19 22.20 8.54
N GLY A 84 1.30 22.15 9.27
CA GLY A 84 1.52 22.98 10.45
C GLY A 84 2.74 22.53 11.25
N LYS A 85 2.88 23.05 12.48
CA LYS A 85 4.05 22.83 13.35
C LYS A 85 4.42 21.36 13.50
N ARG A 86 3.44 20.49 13.76
CA ARG A 86 3.66 19.03 13.93
C ARG A 86 4.28 18.39 12.70
N THR A 87 3.76 18.74 11.53
CA THR A 87 4.24 18.29 10.22
C THR A 87 5.66 18.80 10.02
N THR A 88 5.93 20.10 10.15
CA THR A 88 7.30 20.66 10.04
C THR A 88 8.29 19.94 10.96
N THR A 89 7.93 19.73 12.23
CA THR A 89 8.77 19.02 13.20
C THR A 89 9.05 17.56 12.79
N PHE A 90 8.10 16.85 12.17
CA PHE A 90 8.34 15.50 11.66
C PHE A 90 9.40 15.50 10.56
N TRP A 91 9.29 16.40 9.58
CA TRP A 91 10.25 16.51 8.49
C TRP A 91 11.62 16.96 8.99
N ASP A 92 11.69 17.94 9.90
CA ASP A 92 12.95 18.36 10.53
C ASP A 92 13.63 17.18 11.21
N LYS A 93 12.89 16.39 12.02
CA LYS A 93 13.42 15.17 12.64
C LYS A 93 13.96 14.20 11.59
N LEU A 94 13.24 13.99 10.49
CA LEU A 94 13.64 13.07 9.42
C LEU A 94 14.97 13.49 8.78
N TYR A 95 15.16 14.78 8.53
CA TYR A 95 16.38 15.33 7.93
C TYR A 95 17.55 15.44 8.91
N THR A 96 17.33 16.03 10.08
CA THR A 96 18.38 16.19 11.11
C THR A 96 18.96 14.85 11.52
N LYS A 97 18.12 13.81 11.60
CA LYS A 97 18.55 12.45 11.94
C LYS A 97 19.06 11.64 10.75
N LYS A 98 19.06 12.22 9.53
CA LYS A 98 19.44 11.58 8.27
C LYS A 98 18.70 10.25 8.07
N HIS A 99 17.43 10.23 8.43
CA HIS A 99 16.57 9.05 8.32
C HIS A 99 15.91 8.95 6.94
N GLY A 100 15.61 10.09 6.34
CA GLY A 100 15.09 10.19 4.98
C GLY A 100 15.60 11.43 4.25
N ARG A 101 15.31 11.48 2.95
CA ARG A 101 15.66 12.58 2.05
C ARG A 101 14.48 12.93 1.15
N THR A 102 14.55 14.10 0.54
CA THR A 102 13.61 14.50 -0.51
C THR A 102 14.18 14.16 -1.88
N GLU A 103 13.32 13.64 -2.74
CA GLU A 103 13.56 13.50 -4.19
C GLU A 103 12.48 14.28 -4.94
N TYR A 104 12.89 15.00 -5.98
CA TYR A 104 12.01 15.80 -6.83
C TYR A 104 11.90 15.14 -8.19
N PHE A 105 10.68 14.83 -8.59
CA PHE A 105 10.41 14.23 -9.89
C PHE A 105 9.65 15.21 -10.77
N PRO A 106 10.09 15.44 -12.02
CA PRO A 106 9.31 16.17 -13.00
C PRO A 106 7.91 15.56 -13.11
N LYS A 107 6.87 16.39 -13.08
CA LYS A 107 5.44 16.01 -13.16
C LYS A 107 4.85 15.22 -11.96
N SER A 108 5.65 14.40 -11.27
CA SER A 108 5.18 13.58 -10.13
C SER A 108 5.30 14.29 -8.77
N GLY A 109 6.03 15.42 -8.72
CA GLY A 109 6.14 16.24 -7.52
C GLY A 109 7.21 15.74 -6.54
N LYS A 110 6.98 16.02 -5.25
CA LYS A 110 7.93 15.77 -4.17
C LYS A 110 7.68 14.42 -3.51
N VAL A 111 8.71 13.58 -3.49
CA VAL A 111 8.70 12.26 -2.84
C VAL A 111 9.73 12.26 -1.72
N TYR A 112 9.44 11.51 -0.66
CA TYR A 112 10.35 11.32 0.47
C TYR A 112 10.82 9.88 0.51
N HIS A 113 12.13 9.68 0.52
CA HIS A 113 12.76 8.37 0.57
C HIS A 113 13.28 8.08 1.98
N LEU A 114 12.84 6.96 2.55
CA LEU A 114 13.28 6.45 3.84
C LEU A 114 14.42 5.46 3.60
N PHE A 115 15.67 5.92 3.75
CA PHE A 115 16.85 5.16 3.32
C PHE A 115 17.77 4.72 4.46
N SER A 116 17.61 5.27 5.66
CA SER A 116 18.59 5.05 6.72
C SER A 116 18.64 3.62 7.22
N ARG A 117 19.80 2.97 7.04
CA ARG A 117 20.04 1.61 7.58
C ARG A 117 19.83 1.56 9.10
N LYS A 118 20.15 2.64 9.83
CA LYS A 118 19.93 2.73 11.29
C LYS A 118 18.46 2.57 11.64
N LEU A 119 17.57 3.25 10.91
CA LEU A 119 16.12 3.18 11.13
C LEU A 119 15.60 1.77 10.80
N TYR A 120 16.00 1.20 9.67
CA TYR A 120 15.57 -0.16 9.31
C TYR A 120 16.09 -1.22 10.29
N ARG A 121 17.28 -1.02 10.88
CA ARG A 121 17.82 -1.91 11.90
C ARG A 121 16.97 -1.93 13.17
N GLN A 122 16.40 -0.79 13.58
CA GLN A 122 15.52 -0.72 14.76
C GLN A 122 14.26 -1.58 14.63
N ILE A 123 13.78 -1.80 13.41
CA ILE A 123 12.60 -2.63 13.14
C ILE A 123 12.99 -4.05 12.68
N GLY A 124 14.26 -4.45 12.82
CA GLY A 124 14.76 -5.78 12.42
C GLY A 124 14.82 -6.00 10.91
N ARG A 125 14.81 -4.95 10.10
CA ARG A 125 14.64 -5.02 8.62
C ARG A 125 15.75 -4.32 7.84
N GLU A 126 16.97 -4.25 8.40
CA GLU A 126 18.10 -3.53 7.80
C GLU A 126 18.47 -3.97 6.37
N ASN A 127 18.11 -5.19 5.99
CA ASN A 127 18.41 -5.74 4.67
C ASN A 127 17.32 -5.48 3.63
N LEU A 128 16.15 -4.93 4.00
CA LEU A 128 15.09 -4.60 3.04
C LEU A 128 15.59 -3.63 1.97
N ARG A 129 15.39 -4.02 0.71
CA ARG A 129 15.82 -3.21 -0.45
C ARG A 129 15.05 -1.90 -0.60
N ASN A 130 13.95 -1.72 0.13
CA ASN A 130 13.15 -0.50 0.15
C ASN A 130 13.98 0.75 0.51
N ARG A 131 15.06 0.57 1.28
CA ARG A 131 15.98 1.64 1.66
C ARG A 131 16.92 2.11 0.54
N ARG A 132 17.07 1.33 -0.53
CA ARG A 132 17.97 1.64 -1.66
C ARG A 132 17.27 2.60 -2.62
N GLU A 133 18.06 3.25 -3.46
CA GLU A 133 17.55 4.07 -4.57
C GLU A 133 16.96 3.17 -5.66
N HIS A 134 15.92 3.65 -6.33
CA HIS A 134 15.23 2.94 -7.41
C HIS A 134 14.78 3.92 -8.49
N GLU A 135 14.51 3.38 -9.68
CA GLU A 135 13.98 4.12 -10.81
C GLU A 135 12.56 4.65 -10.54
N ILE A 136 12.16 5.71 -11.27
CA ILE A 136 10.91 6.45 -11.03
C ILE A 136 9.66 5.56 -11.11
N GLU A 137 9.59 4.63 -12.06
CA GLU A 137 8.45 3.71 -12.20
C GLU A 137 8.31 2.79 -10.98
N TYR A 138 9.44 2.33 -10.44
CA TYR A 138 9.46 1.56 -9.20
C TYR A 138 8.93 2.41 -8.06
N ILE A 139 9.41 3.65 -7.91
CA ILE A 139 8.97 4.57 -6.87
C ILE A 139 7.46 4.82 -6.96
N GLN A 140 6.92 5.10 -8.14
CA GLN A 140 5.48 5.31 -8.35
C GLN A 140 4.66 4.09 -7.91
N ARG A 141 5.09 2.88 -8.29
CA ARG A 141 4.45 1.63 -7.84
C ARG A 141 4.52 1.48 -6.31
N ARG A 142 5.65 1.82 -5.68
CA ARG A 142 5.80 1.78 -4.21
C ARG A 142 4.91 2.82 -3.50
N ILE A 143 4.67 3.98 -4.10
CA ILE A 143 3.71 4.96 -3.58
C ILE A 143 2.28 4.40 -3.63
N GLY A 144 1.88 3.78 -4.75
CA GLY A 144 0.57 3.12 -4.86
C GLY A 144 0.40 1.97 -3.86
N ILE A 145 1.45 1.16 -3.65
CA ILE A 145 1.44 0.09 -2.63
C ILE A 145 1.19 0.69 -1.24
N LEU A 146 1.82 1.81 -0.93
CA LEU A 146 1.63 2.46 0.35
C LEU A 146 0.19 3.00 0.52
N ASP A 147 -0.40 3.60 -0.53
CA ASP A 147 -1.80 4.02 -0.51
C ASP A 147 -2.75 2.83 -0.23
N PHE A 148 -2.50 1.68 -0.86
CA PHE A 148 -3.25 0.45 -0.61
C PHE A 148 -3.13 -0.02 0.85
N VAL A 149 -1.91 -0.09 1.38
CA VAL A 149 -1.70 -0.59 2.75
C VAL A 149 -2.30 0.35 3.79
N LEU A 150 -2.15 1.67 3.60
CA LEU A 150 -2.71 2.68 4.51
C LEU A 150 -4.25 2.70 4.48
N SER A 151 -4.88 2.34 3.36
CA SER A 151 -6.35 2.25 3.25
C SER A 151 -6.93 0.93 3.77
N HIS A 152 -6.10 -0.08 4.02
CA HIS A 152 -6.53 -1.39 4.53
C HIS A 152 -5.73 -1.78 5.78
N PRO A 153 -5.76 -0.97 6.85
CA PRO A 153 -4.95 -1.22 8.04
C PRO A 153 -5.34 -2.51 8.78
N GLN A 154 -6.59 -2.95 8.69
CA GLN A 154 -7.12 -4.15 9.34
C GLN A 154 -6.58 -5.47 8.78
N CYS A 155 -5.84 -5.44 7.67
CA CYS A 155 -5.32 -6.63 7.03
C CYS A 155 -4.07 -7.15 7.74
N GLU A 156 -3.98 -8.47 7.93
CA GLU A 156 -2.81 -9.11 8.49
C GLU A 156 -1.80 -9.42 7.39
N TYR A 157 -0.87 -8.48 7.15
CA TYR A 157 0.10 -8.56 6.07
C TYR A 157 1.22 -9.57 6.33
N LEU A 158 1.59 -10.29 5.27
CA LEU A 158 2.84 -11.05 5.19
C LEU A 158 3.93 -10.09 4.66
N GLU A 159 4.63 -9.45 5.58
CA GLU A 159 5.42 -8.24 5.34
C GLU A 159 6.78 -8.52 4.69
N THR A 160 7.39 -9.68 4.99
CA THR A 160 8.72 -10.05 4.47
C THR A 160 8.72 -11.36 3.68
N GLU A 161 9.75 -11.56 2.84
CA GLU A 161 9.96 -12.81 2.11
C GLU A 161 10.05 -14.03 3.06
N PRO A 162 10.83 -14.01 4.15
CA PRO A 162 10.85 -15.13 5.11
C PRO A 162 9.49 -15.40 5.75
N GLU A 163 8.72 -14.37 6.10
CA GLU A 163 7.37 -14.54 6.66
C GLU A 163 6.43 -15.19 5.65
N LYS A 164 6.47 -14.76 4.37
CA LYS A 164 5.70 -15.38 3.30
C LYS A 164 6.07 -16.85 3.15
N VAL A 165 7.37 -17.16 3.03
CA VAL A 165 7.86 -18.54 2.87
C VAL A 165 7.45 -19.41 4.06
N SER A 166 7.67 -18.95 5.30
CA SER A 166 7.28 -19.69 6.51
C SER A 166 5.76 -19.90 6.57
N TYR A 167 4.96 -18.90 6.22
CA TYR A 167 3.51 -19.06 6.19
C TYR A 167 3.07 -20.15 5.19
N PHE A 168 3.55 -20.11 3.94
CA PHE A 168 3.15 -21.09 2.94
C PHE A 168 3.72 -22.49 3.19
N CYS A 169 5.00 -22.60 3.58
CA CYS A 169 5.65 -23.89 3.79
C CYS A 169 5.30 -24.51 5.15
N ASP A 170 5.33 -23.72 6.23
CA ASP A 170 5.21 -24.27 7.59
C ASP A 170 3.75 -24.38 8.02
N GLN A 171 2.91 -23.39 7.68
CA GLN A 171 1.50 -23.39 8.07
C GLN A 171 0.61 -24.07 7.03
N LEU A 172 0.73 -23.70 5.75
CA LEU A 172 -0.10 -24.28 4.68
C LEU A 172 0.47 -25.58 4.09
N LYS A 173 1.67 -26.00 4.53
CA LYS A 173 2.35 -27.22 4.08
C LYS A 173 2.55 -27.30 2.56
N ILE A 174 2.67 -26.15 1.91
CA ILE A 174 2.95 -26.07 0.47
C ILE A 174 4.45 -26.29 0.25
N PRO A 175 4.86 -27.29 -0.55
CA PRO A 175 6.27 -27.48 -0.87
C PRO A 175 6.91 -26.25 -1.49
N ILE A 176 8.15 -25.94 -1.06
CA ILE A 176 8.85 -24.70 -1.41
C ILE A 176 9.02 -24.47 -2.92
N HIS A 177 9.12 -25.55 -3.71
CA HIS A 177 9.28 -25.49 -5.17
C HIS A 177 8.00 -25.02 -5.90
N PHE A 178 6.86 -24.95 -5.22
CA PHE A 178 5.64 -24.35 -5.75
C PHE A 178 5.54 -22.85 -5.50
N LEU A 179 6.44 -22.28 -4.69
CA LEU A 179 6.42 -20.85 -4.42
C LEU A 179 6.98 -20.07 -5.61
N PRO A 180 6.39 -18.91 -5.95
CA PRO A 180 6.94 -17.99 -6.95
C PRO A 180 8.40 -17.62 -6.63
N ALA A 181 9.32 -18.00 -7.50
CA ALA A 181 10.75 -17.81 -7.29
C ALA A 181 11.45 -17.24 -8.52
N LYS A 182 12.50 -16.46 -8.29
CA LYS A 182 13.44 -16.01 -9.32
C LYS A 182 14.87 -16.36 -8.91
N ILE A 183 15.61 -16.92 -9.86
CA ILE A 183 17.01 -17.29 -9.68
C ILE A 183 17.88 -16.14 -10.18
N TYR A 184 18.83 -15.72 -9.36
CA TYR A 184 19.81 -14.69 -9.68
C TYR A 184 21.21 -15.29 -9.70
N TYR A 185 21.88 -15.18 -10.84
CA TYR A 185 23.27 -15.57 -11.00
C TYR A 185 24.15 -14.36 -10.71
N GLY A 186 24.89 -14.42 -9.61
CA GLY A 186 25.82 -13.35 -9.24
C GLY A 186 27.14 -13.51 -9.98
N GLN A 187 27.67 -12.43 -10.55
CA GLN A 187 28.97 -12.44 -11.25
C GLN A 187 30.15 -12.85 -10.36
N LYS A 188 30.03 -12.71 -9.03
CA LYS A 188 31.09 -12.98 -8.05
C LYS A 188 30.79 -14.16 -7.12
N THR A 189 29.65 -14.81 -7.28
CA THR A 189 29.22 -15.90 -6.40
C THR A 189 28.96 -17.14 -7.24
N SER A 190 29.71 -18.20 -6.98
CA SER A 190 29.58 -19.47 -7.72
C SER A 190 28.22 -20.15 -7.55
N GLN A 191 27.44 -19.74 -6.54
CA GLN A 191 26.12 -20.29 -6.27
C GLN A 191 25.01 -19.29 -6.63
N PRO A 192 23.98 -19.72 -7.37
CA PRO A 192 22.83 -18.88 -7.67
C PRO A 192 22.04 -18.56 -6.39
N THR A 193 21.53 -17.33 -6.29
CA THR A 193 20.63 -16.93 -5.21
C THR A 193 19.18 -17.06 -5.65
N VAL A 194 18.39 -17.88 -4.95
CA VAL A 194 16.94 -17.96 -5.14
C VAL A 194 16.25 -16.91 -4.27
N ARG A 195 15.29 -16.19 -4.83
CA ARG A 195 14.42 -15.23 -4.11
C ARG A 195 12.97 -15.54 -4.38
N TYR A 196 12.17 -15.55 -3.33
CA TYR A 196 10.74 -15.80 -3.42
C TYR A 196 9.95 -14.49 -3.43
N PHE A 197 8.80 -14.48 -4.12
CA PHE A 197 7.88 -13.33 -4.13
C PHE A 197 8.53 -11.99 -4.52
N VAL A 198 9.30 -12.01 -5.61
CA VAL A 198 10.13 -10.89 -6.07
C VAL A 198 9.33 -9.64 -6.47
N ASP A 199 8.05 -9.81 -6.82
CA ASP A 199 7.13 -8.71 -7.15
C ASP A 199 6.91 -7.74 -5.97
N LYS A 200 7.05 -8.23 -4.73
CA LYS A 200 6.85 -7.52 -3.47
C LYS A 200 5.47 -6.85 -3.35
N PHE A 201 4.47 -7.39 -4.04
CA PHE A 201 3.10 -6.93 -3.82
C PHE A 201 2.62 -7.35 -2.42
N PRO A 202 1.78 -6.52 -1.77
CA PRO A 202 1.15 -6.90 -0.52
C PRO A 202 0.43 -8.25 -0.63
N MET A 203 0.65 -9.09 0.38
CA MET A 203 -0.13 -10.31 0.60
C MET A 203 -0.60 -10.25 2.03
N PHE A 204 -1.84 -10.65 2.26
CA PHE A 204 -2.41 -10.60 3.60
C PHE A 204 -3.44 -11.70 3.80
N ARG A 205 -3.66 -12.04 5.05
CA ARG A 205 -4.66 -13.02 5.45
C ARG A 205 -6.02 -12.32 5.51
N GLY A 206 -7.00 -12.87 4.81
CA GLY A 206 -8.39 -12.50 4.93
C GLY A 206 -9.07 -13.36 5.98
N SER A 207 -9.78 -12.74 6.91
CA SER A 207 -10.81 -13.45 7.69
C SER A 207 -12.01 -13.64 6.79
N ASN A 208 -12.37 -14.88 6.46
CA ASN A 208 -13.64 -15.18 5.82
C ASN A 208 -14.61 -15.68 6.91
N VAL A 209 -15.73 -14.98 7.09
CA VAL A 209 -16.76 -15.37 8.07
C VAL A 209 -17.33 -16.75 7.75
N SER A 210 -17.25 -17.19 6.50
CA SER A 210 -17.82 -18.45 6.01
C SER A 210 -16.81 -19.59 5.83
N SER A 211 -15.53 -19.41 6.19
CA SER A 211 -14.53 -20.49 6.13
C SER A 211 -13.58 -20.43 7.34
N PRO A 212 -13.35 -21.57 8.04
CA PRO A 212 -12.42 -21.62 9.16
C PRO A 212 -10.96 -21.46 8.75
N LEU A 213 -10.63 -21.57 7.46
CA LEU A 213 -9.26 -21.50 6.96
C LEU A 213 -8.94 -20.10 6.42
N PRO A 214 -7.81 -19.48 6.85
CA PRO A 214 -7.43 -18.14 6.44
C PRO A 214 -7.14 -18.09 4.93
N VAL A 215 -7.96 -17.35 4.19
CA VAL A 215 -7.77 -17.17 2.74
C VAL A 215 -6.66 -16.15 2.52
N VAL A 216 -5.61 -16.54 1.79
CA VAL A 216 -4.54 -15.60 1.40
C VAL A 216 -5.04 -14.75 0.23
N LYS A 217 -4.97 -13.43 0.39
CA LYS A 217 -5.27 -12.47 -0.67
C LYS A 217 -3.96 -12.00 -1.31
N PHE A 218 -3.88 -12.18 -2.62
CA PHE A 218 -2.80 -11.68 -3.48
C PHE A 218 -3.23 -10.35 -4.08
N THR A 219 -2.33 -9.38 -4.13
CA THR A 219 -2.60 -8.08 -4.75
C THR A 219 -1.72 -7.86 -5.96
N TYR A 220 -2.24 -7.10 -6.91
CA TYR A 220 -1.50 -6.57 -8.05
C TYR A 220 -1.82 -5.08 -8.14
N LEU A 221 -0.78 -4.25 -8.21
CA LEU A 221 -0.94 -2.83 -8.45
C LEU A 221 -0.35 -2.49 -9.80
N GLN A 222 -1.22 -2.07 -10.71
CA GLN A 222 -0.84 -1.64 -12.04
C GLN A 222 0.00 -0.36 -11.95
N GLY A 223 1.14 -0.36 -12.65
CA GLY A 223 1.95 0.85 -12.81
C GLY A 223 1.28 1.84 -13.78
N PRO A 224 1.70 3.12 -13.78
CA PRO A 224 1.08 4.15 -14.63
C PRO A 224 1.20 3.85 -16.12
N GLU A 225 2.27 3.18 -16.55
CA GLU A 225 2.52 2.81 -17.96
C GLU A 225 2.36 1.29 -18.21
N ALA A 226 1.81 0.55 -17.24
CA ALA A 226 1.80 -0.91 -17.30
C ALA A 226 0.74 -1.46 -18.26
N SER A 227 1.16 -2.32 -19.18
CA SER A 227 0.28 -3.09 -20.06
C SER A 227 -0.41 -4.24 -19.33
N LEU A 228 -1.53 -4.75 -19.87
CA LEU A 228 -2.20 -5.95 -19.37
C LEU A 228 -1.26 -7.18 -19.30
N THR A 229 -0.16 -7.17 -20.06
CA THR A 229 0.84 -8.24 -20.06
C THR A 229 1.50 -8.43 -18.70
N GLU A 230 1.81 -7.35 -17.96
CA GLU A 230 2.37 -7.46 -16.61
C GLU A 230 1.39 -8.13 -15.64
N PHE A 231 0.09 -7.86 -15.80
CA PHE A 231 -0.96 -8.47 -15.00
C PHE A 231 -1.11 -9.97 -15.33
N VAL A 232 -1.12 -10.33 -16.61
CA VAL A 232 -1.14 -11.74 -17.04
C VAL A 232 0.06 -12.49 -16.47
N HIS A 233 1.26 -11.91 -16.57
CA HIS A 233 2.47 -12.51 -16.02
C HIS A 233 2.40 -12.68 -14.50
N HIS A 234 1.84 -11.70 -13.78
CA HIS A 234 1.56 -11.84 -12.35
C HIS A 234 0.60 -12.99 -12.06
N LEU A 235 -0.50 -13.12 -12.81
CA LEU A 235 -1.45 -14.23 -12.65
C LEU A 235 -0.81 -15.58 -12.90
N GLU A 236 -0.02 -15.72 -13.96
CA GLU A 236 0.71 -16.96 -14.28
C GLU A 236 1.69 -17.33 -13.17
N THR A 237 2.45 -16.34 -12.69
CA THR A 237 3.41 -16.51 -11.59
C THR A 237 2.74 -17.00 -10.31
N GLN A 238 1.54 -16.49 -10.00
CA GLN A 238 0.81 -16.84 -8.78
C GLN A 238 -0.14 -18.04 -8.96
N ARG A 239 -0.32 -18.55 -10.18
CA ARG A 239 -1.32 -19.60 -10.50
C ARG A 239 -1.15 -20.85 -9.64
N THR A 240 0.08 -21.35 -9.57
CA THR A 240 0.40 -22.61 -8.89
C THR A 240 0.13 -22.52 -7.40
N ILE A 241 0.59 -21.46 -6.75
CA ILE A 241 0.41 -21.27 -5.31
C ILE A 241 -1.06 -20.99 -4.95
N ARG A 242 -1.77 -20.22 -5.79
CA ARG A 242 -3.20 -19.93 -5.58
C ARG A 242 -4.05 -21.20 -5.65
N PHE A 243 -3.84 -22.05 -6.66
CA PHE A 243 -4.53 -23.34 -6.78
C PHE A 243 -4.26 -24.27 -5.57
N ARG A 244 -3.05 -24.24 -5.01
CA ARG A 244 -2.70 -25.02 -3.81
C ARG A 244 -3.34 -24.47 -2.54
N CYS A 245 -3.46 -23.14 -2.40
CA CYS A 245 -4.17 -22.53 -1.28
C CYS A 245 -5.66 -22.94 -1.28
N ASP A 246 -6.30 -22.99 -2.45
CA ASP A 246 -7.70 -23.39 -2.57
C ASP A 246 -7.92 -24.87 -2.21
N ASN A 247 -6.97 -25.75 -2.52
CA ASN A 247 -7.05 -27.18 -2.19
C ASN A 247 -6.64 -27.49 -0.74
N SER A 248 -5.68 -26.74 -0.18
CA SER A 248 -5.32 -26.84 1.25
C SER A 248 -6.48 -26.36 2.15
N SER A 249 -7.36 -25.51 1.63
CA SER A 249 -8.57 -25.05 2.31
C SER A 249 -9.74 -26.07 2.34
N ARG A 250 -9.56 -27.26 1.76
CA ARG A 250 -10.62 -28.29 1.60
C ARG A 250 -10.34 -29.59 2.37
N VAL A 251 -9.28 -29.64 3.19
CA VAL A 251 -8.91 -30.78 4.05
C VAL A 251 -9.10 -30.37 5.49
#